data_AF-A0A9E3US17-F1
#
_entry.id   AF-A0A9E3US17-F1
#
_cell.length_a   1.000
_cell.length_b   1.000
_cell.length_c   1.000
_cell.angle_alpha   90.00
_cell.angle_beta   90.00
_cell.angle_gamma   90.00
#
_symmetry.space_group_name_H-M   'P 1'
#
loop_
_entity.id
_entity.type
_entity.pdbx_description
1 polymer ?
#
loop_
_entity_poly.entity_id
_entity_poly.type
_entity_poly.pdbx_seq_one_letter_code
_entity_poly.pdbx_strand_id
1 'polypeptide(L)'
;MSTIAPGRLFNVTDAASFVALSQQNWVIASEELFRRVPTYHNGSPNTLNGPPTSGAWNVGDFWRDQNRAEFVCTVAGTPGTWRQIAPATVTADPASGTFPTGYLILNTTDGGLKRHAGALSWEVQVGSSTAAKVGFHGATPTAQRANADQAEATDLASVITLANELRAAMVEKGLVNGGP
;
A
#
# COMPACT_ATOMS: atom_id res chain seq x y z
N MET A 1 -26.08 -3.78 19.10
CA MET A 1 -26.70 -3.30 17.84
C MET A 1 -26.31 -1.84 17.71
N SER A 2 -25.33 -1.51 16.87
CA SER A 2 -24.96 -0.11 16.61
C SER A 2 -26.14 0.55 15.91
N THR A 3 -26.77 1.52 16.57
CA THR A 3 -27.81 2.32 15.95
C THR A 3 -27.16 3.15 14.86
N ILE A 4 -27.41 2.79 13.61
CA ILE A 4 -27.36 3.73 12.49
C ILE A 4 -28.07 5.00 12.98
N ALA A 5 -27.40 6.16 12.93
CA ALA A 5 -28.03 7.44 13.28
C ALA A 5 -29.42 7.47 12.64
N PRO A 6 -30.50 7.79 13.38
CA PRO A 6 -31.86 7.59 12.90
C PRO A 6 -31.98 8.19 11.50
N GLY A 7 -32.12 7.30 10.52
CA GLY A 7 -32.31 7.69 9.15
C GLY A 7 -33.47 8.67 9.15
N ARG A 8 -33.27 9.86 8.60
CA ARG A 8 -34.36 10.78 8.31
C ARG A 8 -35.20 10.11 7.23
N LEU A 9 -36.03 9.14 7.61
CA LEU A 9 -37.05 8.55 6.75
C LEU A 9 -38.05 9.68 6.52
N PHE A 10 -37.78 10.50 5.50
CA PHE A 10 -38.71 11.50 5.04
C PHE A 10 -39.98 10.79 4.56
N ASN A 11 -41.15 11.31 4.91
CA ASN A 11 -42.40 10.85 4.30
C ASN A 11 -42.29 11.10 2.78
N VAL A 12 -42.44 10.04 1.99
CA VAL A 12 -42.50 10.14 0.53
C VAL A 12 -43.91 10.59 0.16
N THR A 13 -44.06 11.86 -0.17
CA THR A 13 -45.37 12.49 -0.47
C THR A 13 -45.64 12.63 -1.96
N ASP A 14 -44.60 12.53 -2.79
CA ASP A 14 -44.65 12.66 -4.24
C ASP A 14 -43.43 12.01 -4.93
N ALA A 15 -43.41 12.00 -6.26
CA ALA A 15 -42.29 11.44 -7.02
C ALA A 15 -40.96 12.19 -6.77
N ALA A 16 -41.01 13.51 -6.50
CA ALA A 16 -39.81 14.31 -6.27
C ALA A 16 -39.13 13.94 -4.94
N SER A 17 -39.91 13.77 -3.87
CA SER A 17 -39.44 13.32 -2.55
C SER A 17 -38.88 11.89 -2.57
N PHE A 18 -39.42 11.00 -3.40
CA PHE A 18 -38.85 9.66 -3.63
C PHE A 18 -37.47 9.72 -4.29
N VAL A 19 -37.30 10.54 -5.33
CA VAL A 19 -36.02 10.72 -6.02
C VAL A 19 -34.98 11.33 -5.08
N ALA A 20 -35.35 12.37 -4.32
CA ALA A 20 -34.46 13.01 -3.36
C ALA A 20 -34.00 12.04 -2.26
N LEU A 21 -34.91 11.24 -1.70
CA LEU A 21 -34.58 10.22 -0.69
C LEU A 21 -33.66 9.14 -1.27
N SER A 22 -33.93 8.69 -2.49
CA SER A 22 -33.11 7.66 -3.16
C SER A 22 -31.70 8.15 -3.46
N GLN A 23 -31.55 9.39 -3.91
CA GLN A 23 -30.24 10.03 -4.12
C GLN A 23 -29.48 10.19 -2.80
N GLN A 24 -30.15 10.63 -1.73
CA GLN A 24 -29.53 10.76 -0.42
C GLN A 24 -29.08 9.41 0.14
N ASN A 25 -29.92 8.38 0.02
CA ASN A 25 -29.56 7.01 0.41
C ASN A 25 -28.41 6.47 -0.44
N TRP A 26 -28.38 6.78 -1.74
CA TRP A 26 -27.27 6.42 -2.61
C TRP A 26 -25.98 7.11 -2.19
N VAL A 27 -26.01 8.41 -1.85
CA VAL A 27 -24.83 9.14 -1.36
C VAL A 27 -24.37 8.56 -0.04
N ILE A 28 -25.27 8.31 0.93
CA ILE A 28 -24.91 7.70 2.22
C ILE A 28 -24.36 6.29 2.01
N ALA A 29 -25.01 5.47 1.19
CA ALA A 29 -24.55 4.12 0.90
C ALA A 29 -23.19 4.17 0.22
N SER A 30 -22.99 5.02 -0.79
CA SER A 30 -21.72 5.19 -1.48
C SER A 30 -20.64 5.66 -0.50
N GLU A 31 -20.93 6.69 0.29
CA GLU A 31 -20.00 7.22 1.28
C GLU A 31 -19.61 6.15 2.28
N GLU A 32 -20.53 5.38 2.86
CA GLU A 32 -20.24 4.30 3.81
C GLU A 32 -19.56 3.09 3.16
N LEU A 33 -19.94 2.71 1.94
CA LEU A 33 -19.36 1.57 1.20
C LEU A 33 -17.92 1.86 0.75
N PHE A 34 -17.63 3.12 0.41
CA PHE A 34 -16.29 3.59 0.08
C PHE A 34 -15.53 4.15 1.29
N ARG A 35 -16.19 4.31 2.46
CA ARG A 35 -15.53 4.80 3.66
C ARG A 35 -14.53 3.75 4.10
N ARG A 36 -13.24 4.09 4.00
CA ARG A 36 -12.14 3.32 4.57
C ARG A 36 -12.06 3.49 6.08
N VAL A 37 -13.15 3.22 6.80
CA VAL A 37 -13.20 3.23 8.27
C VAL A 37 -12.78 1.87 8.85
N PRO A 38 -12.19 1.86 10.05
CA PRO A 38 -11.92 0.62 10.77
C PRO A 38 -13.19 -0.22 10.93
N THR A 39 -13.05 -1.54 10.88
CA THR A 39 -14.16 -2.47 11.12
C THR A 39 -14.78 -2.18 12.49
N TYR A 40 -16.12 -2.12 12.53
CA TYR A 40 -16.83 -1.90 13.77
C TYR A 40 -16.78 -3.16 14.64
N HIS A 41 -16.36 -2.99 15.88
CA HIS A 41 -16.34 -4.03 16.90
C HIS A 41 -17.13 -3.53 18.11
N ASN A 42 -18.13 -4.29 18.56
CA ASN A 42 -19.07 -3.91 19.63
C ASN A 42 -19.76 -2.55 19.43
N GLY A 43 -19.96 -2.16 18.16
CA GLY A 43 -20.69 -0.94 17.79
C GLY A 43 -19.86 0.34 17.72
N SER A 44 -18.54 0.25 17.86
CA SER A 44 -17.60 1.35 17.59
C SER A 44 -16.52 0.92 16.60
N PRO A 45 -15.88 1.82 15.85
CA PRO A 45 -14.67 1.51 15.09
C PRO A 45 -13.61 0.88 16.00
N ASN A 46 -12.95 -0.19 15.55
CA ASN A 46 -11.89 -0.79 16.34
C ASN A 46 -10.66 0.13 16.45
N THR A 47 -9.89 -0.09 17.51
CA THR A 47 -8.62 0.60 17.80
C THR A 47 -7.42 -0.38 17.73
N LEU A 48 -7.60 -1.52 17.04
CA LEU A 48 -6.57 -2.55 16.94
C LEU A 48 -5.58 -2.19 15.83
N ASN A 49 -4.31 -2.52 16.06
CA ASN A 49 -3.29 -2.59 15.02
C ASN A 49 -3.23 -4.03 14.52
N GLY A 50 -3.71 -4.27 13.30
CA GLY A 50 -3.81 -5.59 12.72
C GLY A 50 -5.16 -6.30 12.91
N PRO A 51 -5.20 -7.62 12.63
CA PRO A 51 -6.41 -8.41 12.65
C PRO A 51 -6.87 -8.71 14.08
N PRO A 52 -8.14 -9.14 14.26
CA PRO A 52 -8.70 -9.44 15.57
C PRO A 52 -8.03 -10.70 16.16
N THR A 53 -7.68 -10.63 17.44
CA THR A 53 -7.02 -11.71 18.21
C THR A 53 -8.02 -12.57 19.00
N SER A 54 -9.31 -12.27 18.89
CA SER A 54 -10.40 -12.98 19.56
C SER A 54 -11.63 -13.07 18.67
N GLY A 55 -12.60 -13.92 19.04
CA GLY A 55 -13.83 -14.15 18.28
C GLY A 55 -13.69 -15.28 17.27
N ALA A 56 -14.84 -15.82 16.84
CA ALA A 56 -14.90 -16.85 15.81
C ALA A 56 -15.02 -16.21 14.43
N TRP A 57 -14.18 -16.66 13.49
CA TRP A 57 -14.07 -16.09 12.15
C TRP A 57 -14.07 -17.19 11.10
N ASN A 58 -14.67 -16.90 9.94
CA ASN A 58 -14.72 -17.77 8.78
C ASN A 58 -13.68 -17.34 7.74
N VAL A 59 -13.30 -18.27 6.87
CA VAL A 59 -12.45 -17.95 5.71
C VAL A 59 -13.17 -16.92 4.83
N GLY A 60 -12.46 -15.88 4.41
CA GLY A 60 -12.99 -14.79 3.60
C GLY A 60 -13.51 -13.61 4.41
N ASP A 61 -13.64 -13.72 5.74
CA ASP A 61 -14.01 -12.59 6.58
C ASP A 61 -13.00 -11.45 6.40
N PHE A 62 -13.52 -10.22 6.30
CA PHE A 62 -12.73 -9.02 6.07
C PHE A 62 -12.58 -8.20 7.35
N TRP A 63 -11.38 -7.69 7.57
CA TRP A 63 -11.09 -6.81 8.70
C TRP A 63 -10.24 -5.62 8.26
N ARG A 64 -10.66 -4.42 8.67
CA ARG A 64 -9.88 -3.19 8.54
C ARG A 64 -9.51 -2.69 9.92
N ASP A 65 -8.23 -2.49 10.15
CA ASP A 65 -7.73 -2.04 11.45
C ASP A 65 -7.81 -0.51 11.62
N GLN A 66 -7.33 0.01 12.75
CA GLN A 66 -7.39 1.46 13.04
C GLN A 66 -6.57 2.33 12.08
N ASN A 67 -5.49 1.77 11.51
CA ASN A 67 -4.65 2.46 10.53
C ASN A 67 -5.10 2.20 9.08
N ARG A 68 -6.24 1.54 8.91
CA ARG A 68 -6.83 1.18 7.62
C ARG A 68 -6.05 0.13 6.84
N ALA A 69 -5.17 -0.63 7.50
CA ALA A 69 -4.67 -1.87 6.93
C ALA A 69 -5.82 -2.87 6.76
N GLU A 70 -5.81 -3.60 5.65
CA GLU A 70 -6.89 -4.52 5.30
C GLU A 70 -6.39 -5.96 5.38
N PHE A 71 -7.22 -6.82 5.96
CA PHE A 71 -6.94 -8.21 6.23
C PHE A 71 -8.09 -9.09 5.77
N VAL A 72 -7.74 -10.29 5.31
CA VAL A 72 -8.70 -11.37 5.03
C VAL A 72 -8.33 -12.59 5.85
N CYS A 73 -9.33 -13.20 6.46
CA CYS A 73 -9.18 -14.46 7.18
C CYS A 73 -8.94 -15.58 6.16
N THR A 74 -7.78 -16.23 6.23
CA THR A 74 -7.40 -17.32 5.32
C THR A 74 -7.66 -18.70 5.91
N VAL A 75 -7.77 -18.81 7.23
CA VAL A 75 -8.13 -20.05 7.94
C VAL A 75 -9.11 -19.70 9.06
N ALA A 76 -10.28 -20.33 9.03
CA ALA A 76 -11.31 -20.15 10.06
C ALA A 76 -10.79 -20.58 11.45
N GLY A 77 -11.26 -19.93 12.52
CA GLY A 77 -10.79 -20.24 13.87
C GLY A 77 -11.23 -19.25 14.96
N THR A 78 -10.70 -19.45 16.17
CA THR A 78 -10.89 -18.56 17.33
C THR A 78 -9.54 -18.28 18.02
N PRO A 79 -8.77 -17.28 17.57
CA PRO A 79 -9.01 -16.44 16.40
C PRO A 79 -8.72 -17.16 15.07
N GLY A 80 -9.19 -16.58 13.97
CA GLY A 80 -8.80 -17.01 12.61
C GLY A 80 -7.33 -16.70 12.30
N THR A 81 -6.82 -17.26 11.21
CA THR A 81 -5.52 -16.87 10.63
C THR A 81 -5.75 -15.81 9.58
N TRP A 82 -4.96 -14.73 9.63
CA TRP A 82 -5.21 -13.54 8.81
C TRP A 82 -4.03 -13.20 7.92
N ARG A 83 -4.34 -12.77 6.69
CA ARG A 83 -3.37 -12.24 5.74
C ARG A 83 -3.68 -10.76 5.49
N GLN A 84 -2.67 -9.92 5.61
CA GLN A 84 -2.77 -8.54 5.16
C GLN A 84 -2.82 -8.50 3.62
N ILE A 85 -3.85 -7.86 3.09
CA ILE A 85 -4.08 -7.69 1.65
C ILE A 85 -3.84 -6.25 1.17
N ALA A 86 -3.88 -5.28 2.09
CA ALA A 86 -3.45 -3.91 1.84
C ALA A 86 -2.65 -3.34 3.02
N PRO A 87 -1.53 -2.63 2.77
CA PRO A 87 -0.75 -1.98 3.82
C PRO A 87 -1.58 -0.90 4.53
N ALA A 88 -1.23 -0.60 5.77
CA ALA A 88 -1.72 0.64 6.39
C ALA A 88 -1.12 1.83 5.65
N THR A 89 -1.97 2.78 5.25
CA THR A 89 -1.53 4.01 4.58
C THR A 89 -1.61 5.16 5.57
N VAL A 90 -0.44 5.65 6.00
CA VAL A 90 -0.29 6.65 7.06
C VAL A 90 0.54 7.83 6.57
N THR A 91 0.34 9.00 7.17
CA THR A 91 1.16 10.20 6.90
C THR A 91 2.24 10.41 7.96
N ALA A 92 2.19 9.64 9.04
CA ALA A 92 3.19 9.60 10.09
C ALA A 92 3.23 8.19 10.65
N ASP A 93 4.43 7.71 10.95
CA ASP A 93 4.59 6.39 11.54
C ASP A 93 3.88 6.35 12.90
N PRO A 94 3.00 5.38 13.14
CA PRO A 94 2.35 5.23 14.44
C PRO A 94 3.42 4.91 15.49
N ALA A 95 3.77 5.92 16.29
CA ALA A 95 4.90 5.91 17.22
C ALA A 95 4.81 4.87 18.36
N SER A 96 3.65 4.21 18.51
CA SER A 96 3.44 3.20 19.54
C SER A 96 2.32 2.23 19.16
N GLY A 97 2.46 0.98 19.59
CA GLY A 97 1.49 -0.08 19.35
C GLY A 97 2.14 -1.45 19.25
N THR A 98 1.42 -2.49 19.66
CA THR A 98 1.80 -3.86 19.32
C THR A 98 1.35 -4.12 17.90
N PHE A 99 2.29 -4.28 16.96
CA PHE A 99 2.00 -4.66 15.59
C PHE A 99 2.23 -6.17 15.43
N PRO A 100 1.36 -6.88 14.68
CA PRO A 100 1.61 -8.27 14.39
C PRO A 100 2.86 -8.44 13.52
N THR A 101 3.53 -9.57 13.68
CA THR A 101 4.66 -9.91 12.81
C THR A 101 4.21 -9.96 11.36
N GLY A 102 4.97 -9.29 10.49
CA GLY A 102 4.70 -9.17 9.07
C GLY A 102 3.83 -7.95 8.68
N TYR A 103 3.34 -7.18 9.65
CA TYR A 103 2.51 -5.99 9.40
C TYR A 103 3.24 -4.96 8.55
N LEU A 104 2.61 -4.52 7.47
CA LEU A 104 3.14 -3.60 6.47
C LEU A 104 2.49 -2.22 6.57
N ILE A 105 3.32 -1.19 6.57
CA ILE A 105 2.96 0.23 6.56
C ILE A 105 3.56 0.87 5.31
N LEU A 106 2.74 1.67 4.64
CA LEU A 106 3.15 2.64 3.63
C LEU A 106 2.98 4.04 4.22
N ASN A 107 4.11 4.72 4.45
CA ASN A 107 4.13 6.12 4.81
C ASN A 107 4.13 6.97 3.54
N THR A 108 3.05 7.74 3.34
CA THR A 108 2.87 8.55 2.13
C THR A 108 3.62 9.88 2.16
N THR A 109 4.13 10.28 3.33
CA THR A 109 4.87 11.54 3.48
C THR A 109 6.30 11.41 2.98
N ASP A 110 6.97 10.31 3.31
CA ASP A 110 8.37 10.06 2.97
C ASP A 110 8.57 8.90 1.97
N GLY A 111 7.50 8.21 1.56
CA GLY A 111 7.59 7.05 0.68
C GLY A 111 8.18 5.81 1.37
N GLY A 112 8.19 5.79 2.71
CA GLY A 112 8.66 4.68 3.52
C GLY A 112 7.75 3.46 3.44
N LEU A 113 8.32 2.30 3.12
CA LEU A 113 7.70 0.99 3.31
C LEU A 113 8.31 0.34 4.54
N LYS A 114 7.50 0.16 5.58
CA LYS A 114 7.94 -0.42 6.85
C LYS A 114 7.24 -1.73 7.12
N ARG A 115 7.99 -2.74 7.55
CA ARG A 115 7.44 -4.03 7.98
C ARG A 115 7.90 -4.37 9.39
N HIS A 116 6.93 -4.77 10.21
CA HIS A 116 7.18 -5.19 11.57
C HIS A 116 7.56 -6.68 11.64
N ALA A 117 8.48 -7.01 12.53
CA ALA A 117 8.91 -8.35 12.90
C ALA A 117 8.95 -8.46 14.43
N GLY A 118 7.77 -8.52 15.05
CA GLY A 118 7.62 -8.40 16.49
C GLY A 118 8.01 -7.01 16.98
N ALA A 119 8.94 -6.92 17.93
CA ALA A 119 9.45 -5.66 18.48
C ALA A 119 10.42 -4.92 17.54
N LEU A 120 10.89 -5.60 16.47
CA LEU A 120 11.77 -5.00 15.48
C LEU A 120 10.95 -4.54 14.26
N SER A 121 11.48 -3.56 13.54
CA SER A 121 10.95 -3.17 12.23
C SER A 121 12.09 -2.91 11.26
N TRP A 122 11.88 -3.28 10.01
CA TRP A 122 12.74 -2.83 8.92
C TRP A 122 11.97 -1.83 8.06
N GLU A 123 12.67 -0.84 7.55
CA GLU A 123 12.12 0.24 6.73
C GLU A 123 12.94 0.37 5.45
N VAL A 124 12.25 0.51 4.33
CA VAL A 124 12.83 0.86 3.03
C VAL A 124 12.21 2.16 2.60
N GLN A 125 13.02 3.20 2.44
CA GLN A 125 12.57 4.47 1.89
C GLN A 125 12.70 4.45 0.37
N VAL A 126 11.60 4.66 -0.34
CA VAL A 126 11.60 4.74 -1.81
C VAL A 126 11.29 6.18 -2.20
N GLY A 127 12.25 6.85 -2.84
CA GLY A 127 12.04 8.20 -3.36
C GLY A 127 11.98 9.31 -2.29
N SER A 128 12.34 9.02 -1.03
CA SER A 128 12.41 10.03 0.05
C SER A 128 13.44 11.13 -0.24
N SER A 129 14.43 10.84 -1.08
CA SER A 129 15.39 11.79 -1.64
C SER A 129 16.03 11.22 -2.90
N THR A 130 16.76 12.05 -3.65
CA THR A 130 17.58 11.61 -4.80
C THR A 130 18.68 10.61 -4.41
N ALA A 131 18.97 10.46 -3.11
CA ALA A 131 19.91 9.47 -2.59
C ALA A 131 19.25 8.12 -2.24
N ALA A 132 17.91 8.03 -2.15
CA ALA A 132 17.20 6.81 -1.84
C ALA A 132 17.13 5.89 -3.07
N LYS A 133 17.83 4.75 -3.04
CA LYS A 133 17.91 3.79 -4.15
C LYS A 133 17.21 2.48 -3.81
N VAL A 134 16.36 2.00 -4.72
CA VAL A 134 15.83 0.63 -4.68
C VAL A 134 16.88 -0.31 -5.26
N GLY A 135 17.41 -1.21 -4.44
CA GLY A 135 18.32 -2.26 -4.88
C GLY A 135 17.56 -3.53 -5.28
N PHE A 136 17.78 -4.04 -6.49
CA PHE A 136 17.32 -5.37 -6.89
C PHE A 136 18.43 -6.40 -6.62
N HIS A 137 18.16 -7.41 -5.79
CA HIS A 137 19.12 -8.48 -5.49
C HIS A 137 18.99 -9.64 -6.49
N GLY A 138 20.13 -10.17 -6.97
CA GLY A 138 20.19 -11.34 -7.86
C GLY A 138 21.17 -11.20 -9.03
N ALA A 139 21.58 -9.97 -9.33
CA ALA A 139 22.75 -9.65 -10.15
C ALA A 139 23.53 -8.56 -9.41
N THR A 140 24.86 -8.62 -9.44
CA THR A 140 25.69 -7.50 -8.96
C THR A 140 25.26 -6.24 -9.70
N PRO A 141 24.70 -5.22 -9.02
CA PRO A 141 24.35 -3.98 -9.68
C PRO A 141 25.59 -3.44 -10.38
N THR A 142 25.54 -3.27 -11.69
CA THR A 142 26.60 -2.55 -12.40
C THR A 142 26.58 -1.14 -11.84
N ALA A 143 27.68 -0.72 -11.20
CA ALA A 143 27.76 0.63 -10.66
C ALA A 143 27.44 1.63 -11.78
N GLN A 144 26.39 2.42 -11.58
CA GLN A 144 26.18 3.62 -12.38
C GLN A 144 27.45 4.45 -12.23
N ARG A 145 28.14 4.74 -13.34
CA ARG A 145 29.35 5.58 -13.30
C ARG A 145 28.98 6.92 -12.66
N ALA A 146 29.84 7.44 -11.79
CA ALA A 146 29.63 8.74 -11.17
C ALA A 146 29.40 9.79 -12.28
N ASN A 147 28.38 10.64 -12.10
CA ASN A 147 27.94 11.68 -13.05
C ASN A 147 27.31 11.18 -14.37
N ALA A 148 26.88 9.92 -14.46
CA ALA A 148 26.04 9.47 -15.56
C ALA A 148 24.58 9.88 -15.32
N ASP A 149 24.23 11.11 -15.67
CA ASP A 149 22.84 11.43 -15.99
C ASP A 149 22.39 10.48 -17.11
N GLN A 150 21.10 10.12 -17.16
CA GLN A 150 20.57 9.40 -18.31
C GLN A 150 20.78 10.28 -19.54
N ALA A 151 21.78 9.94 -20.36
CA ALA A 151 22.07 10.66 -21.58
C ALA A 151 20.89 10.45 -22.54
N GLU A 152 20.08 11.50 -22.73
CA GLU A 152 19.10 11.54 -23.81
C GLU A 152 19.86 11.72 -25.14
N ALA A 153 19.71 10.76 -26.06
CA ALA A 153 20.32 10.85 -27.37
C ALA A 153 19.50 11.79 -28.27
N THR A 154 19.88 13.07 -28.28
CA THR A 154 19.14 14.13 -28.98
C THR A 154 19.65 14.38 -30.40
N ASP A 155 20.83 13.83 -30.74
CA ASP A 155 21.48 14.01 -32.04
C ASP A 155 22.35 12.81 -32.43
N LEU A 156 22.88 12.82 -33.66
CA LEU A 156 23.71 11.72 -34.16
C LEU A 156 25.01 11.54 -33.33
N ALA A 157 25.56 12.63 -32.79
CA ALA A 157 26.80 12.58 -32.01
C ALA A 157 26.61 11.87 -30.65
N SER A 158 25.50 12.17 -29.97
CA SER A 158 25.10 11.52 -28.72
C SER A 158 24.73 10.05 -28.93
N VAL A 159 24.07 9.69 -30.05
CA VAL A 159 23.83 8.28 -30.42
C VAL A 159 25.14 7.51 -30.62
N ILE A 160 26.09 8.07 -31.38
CA ILE A 160 27.40 7.43 -31.62
C ILE A 160 28.16 7.23 -30.31
N THR A 161 28.12 8.24 -29.43
CA THR A 161 28.78 8.17 -28.12
C THR A 161 28.20 7.03 -27.28
N LEU A 162 26.86 6.97 -27.14
CA LEU A 162 26.19 5.94 -26.37
C LEU A 162 26.41 4.53 -26.94
N ALA A 163 26.40 4.39 -28.27
CA ALA A 163 26.65 3.12 -28.94
C ALA A 163 28.07 2.60 -28.67
N ASN A 164 29.08 3.49 -28.63
CA ASN A 164 30.46 3.12 -28.31
C ASN A 164 30.63 2.73 -26.85
N GLU A 165 29.96 3.42 -25.93
CA GLU A 165 29.96 3.05 -24.51
C GLU A 165 29.30 1.70 -24.27
N LEU A 166 28.15 1.45 -24.94
CA LEU A 166 27.47 0.15 -24.89
C LEU A 166 28.39 -0.95 -25.42
N ARG A 167 29.05 -0.73 -26.57
CA ARG A 167 30.02 -1.67 -27.14
C ARG A 167 31.14 -1.99 -26.14
N ALA A 168 31.73 -0.95 -25.54
CA ALA A 168 32.81 -1.13 -24.56
C ALA A 168 32.35 -1.95 -23.34
N ALA A 169 31.15 -1.68 -22.82
CA ALA A 169 30.58 -2.45 -21.71
C ALA A 169 30.31 -3.91 -22.09
N MET A 170 29.78 -4.17 -23.29
CA MET A 170 29.55 -5.54 -23.78
C MET A 170 30.86 -6.32 -23.96
N VAL A 171 31.94 -5.66 -24.41
CA VAL A 171 33.29 -6.25 -24.49
C VAL A 171 33.84 -6.56 -23.10
N GLU A 172 33.75 -5.62 -22.15
CA GLU A 172 34.19 -5.81 -20.76
C GLU A 172 33.50 -7.02 -20.11
N LYS A 173 32.22 -7.25 -20.44
CA LYS A 173 31.44 -8.38 -19.95
C LYS A 173 31.64 -9.68 -20.76
N GLY A 174 32.48 -9.67 -21.78
CA GLY A 174 32.75 -10.83 -22.64
C GLY A 174 31.54 -11.26 -23.48
N LEU A 175 30.56 -10.37 -23.68
CA LEU A 175 29.35 -10.65 -24.46
C LEU A 175 29.60 -10.51 -25.97
N VAL A 176 30.60 -9.72 -26.37
CA VAL A 176 31.02 -9.53 -27.76
C VAL A 176 32.55 -9.44 -27.84
N ASN A 177 33.13 -9.85 -28.98
CA ASN A 177 34.57 -9.80 -29.20
C ASN A 177 35.06 -8.35 -29.35
N GLY A 178 36.22 -8.04 -28.75
CA GLY A 178 36.84 -6.71 -28.78
C GLY A 178 37.67 -6.38 -30.03
N GLY A 179 37.54 -7.18 -31.09
CA GLY A 179 38.24 -6.96 -32.35
C GLY A 179 37.57 -5.90 -33.22
N PRO A 180 38.30 -5.29 -34.18
CA PRO A 180 37.73 -4.41 -35.19
C PRO A 180 36.64 -5.09 -36.02
#